data_AF-A0A5K7YKB1-F1
#
_entry.id   AF-A0A5K7YKB1-F1
#
_cell.length_a   1.000
_cell.length_b   1.000
_cell.length_c   1.000
_cell.angle_alpha   90.00
_cell.angle_beta   90.00
_cell.angle_gamma   90.00
#
_symmetry.space_group_name_H-M   'P 1'
#
loop_
_entity.id
_entity.type
_entity.pdbx_description
1 polymer ?
#
loop_
_entity_poly.entity_id
_entity_poly.type
_entity_poly.pdbx_seq_one_letter_code
_entity_poly.pdbx_strand_id
1 'polypeptide(L)'
;MNDGLPGDLLHDLLACPKERLRRPVDSHASWRKLWASDAISRRSPIERSIFGGFLSDRLAWAFASGYQGAIRQLIPALPQGHLAALCITESGGNRPRDIHTRLIPSGRGFRLKGRKQFVTGGEDADLLVVAACTGVVDGRNRIRMARVDRDVAGLAFSAMPPLPFVPEIRHSVVSLDDVFIPADRLLPGDGYAGYIKPFRTIEDLHVAGALLGYLLGVGRRFGWTEKVSAEVLALIALASGLAQQDLSAPYIHIAVDGLFRHLENFSTGVSSLWHHVAPEIRTLWQRDIALLAVAGRPRAMRSVSAWRAYP
;
A
#
# COMPACT_ATOMS: atom_id res chain seq x y z
N MET A 1 -10.69 -30.48 17.48
CA MET A 1 -11.03 -29.42 16.51
C MET A 1 -9.97 -28.35 16.72
N ASN A 2 -9.10 -28.17 15.73
CA ASN A 2 -7.85 -27.44 15.86
C ASN A 2 -8.16 -25.93 15.75
N ASP A 3 -8.13 -25.22 16.88
CA ASP A 3 -8.24 -23.76 16.89
C ASP A 3 -7.05 -23.17 16.13
N GLY A 4 -7.37 -22.49 15.03
CA GLY A 4 -6.44 -22.18 13.95
C GLY A 4 -5.20 -21.41 14.37
N LEU A 5 -4.04 -22.03 14.12
CA LEU A 5 -2.80 -21.29 13.85
C LEU A 5 -3.06 -20.27 12.72
N PRO A 6 -2.40 -19.11 12.72
CA PRO A 6 -2.38 -18.21 11.57
C PRO A 6 -2.02 -19.03 10.33
N GLY A 7 -2.93 -19.09 9.36
CA GLY A 7 -2.88 -20.04 8.25
C GLY A 7 -1.57 -19.94 7.48
N ASP A 8 -1.01 -21.10 7.14
CA ASP A 8 0.12 -21.22 6.22
C ASP A 8 -0.24 -20.54 4.89
N LEU A 9 0.28 -19.33 4.67
CA LEU A 9 -0.08 -18.50 3.51
C LEU A 9 0.12 -19.24 2.19
N LEU A 10 1.24 -19.97 2.05
CA LEU A 10 1.56 -20.65 0.80
C LEU A 10 0.60 -21.84 0.59
N HIS A 11 0.30 -22.58 1.66
CA HIS A 11 -0.73 -23.60 1.62
C HIS A 11 -2.09 -23.02 1.23
N ASP A 12 -2.51 -21.92 1.86
CA ASP A 12 -3.80 -21.28 1.59
C ASP A 12 -3.93 -20.79 0.14
N LEU A 13 -2.85 -20.25 -0.43
CA LEU A 13 -2.79 -19.83 -1.83
C LEU A 13 -2.94 -21.02 -2.78
N LEU A 14 -2.33 -22.17 -2.46
CA LEU A 14 -2.42 -23.40 -3.26
C LEU A 14 -3.78 -24.10 -3.10
N ALA A 15 -4.29 -24.18 -1.88
CA ALA A 15 -5.54 -24.83 -1.52
C ALA A 15 -6.78 -24.03 -1.95
N CYS A 16 -6.64 -22.74 -2.27
CA CYS A 16 -7.73 -21.91 -2.76
C CYS A 16 -8.38 -22.52 -4.02
N PRO A 17 -9.71 -22.77 -4.04
CA PRO A 17 -10.39 -23.33 -5.21
C PRO A 17 -10.36 -22.39 -6.44
N LYS A 18 -10.27 -22.94 -7.65
CA LYS A 18 -10.26 -22.15 -8.89
C LYS A 18 -11.55 -21.35 -9.08
N GLU A 19 -12.67 -21.85 -8.60
CA GLU A 19 -13.99 -21.21 -8.64
C GLU A 19 -13.98 -19.89 -7.86
N ARG A 20 -13.24 -19.85 -6.75
CA ARG A 20 -13.07 -18.63 -5.96
C ARG A 20 -12.25 -17.59 -6.72
N LEU A 21 -11.18 -18.01 -7.41
CA LEU A 21 -10.35 -17.12 -8.22
C LEU A 21 -11.08 -16.57 -9.45
N ARG A 22 -12.07 -17.30 -9.98
CA ARG A 22 -12.87 -16.88 -11.13
C ARG A 22 -13.96 -15.86 -10.78
N ARG A 23 -14.21 -15.58 -9.50
CA ARG A 23 -15.19 -14.57 -9.10
C ARG A 23 -14.69 -13.19 -9.52
N PRO A 24 -15.46 -12.41 -10.30
CA PRO A 24 -15.05 -11.06 -10.70
C PRO A 24 -14.84 -10.16 -9.48
N VAL A 25 -13.82 -9.32 -9.56
CA VAL A 25 -13.58 -8.20 -8.64
C VAL A 25 -13.56 -6.96 -9.51
N ASP A 26 -14.66 -6.71 -10.22
CA ASP A 26 -14.68 -5.82 -11.38
C ASP A 26 -14.89 -4.33 -11.05
N SER A 27 -15.14 -4.04 -9.77
CA SER A 27 -15.57 -2.74 -9.27
C SER A 27 -15.00 -2.46 -7.89
N HIS A 28 -14.90 -1.17 -7.54
CA HIS A 28 -14.45 -0.76 -6.21
C HIS A 28 -15.29 -1.39 -5.08
N ALA A 29 -16.62 -1.49 -5.28
CA ALA A 29 -17.53 -2.11 -4.32
C ALA A 29 -17.22 -3.60 -4.11
N SER A 30 -16.99 -4.36 -5.19
CA SER A 30 -16.63 -5.78 -5.12
C SER A 30 -15.27 -5.99 -4.43
N TRP A 31 -14.28 -5.14 -4.72
CA TRP A 31 -12.97 -5.18 -4.06
C TRP A 31 -13.07 -4.82 -2.59
N ARG A 32 -13.83 -3.78 -2.23
CA ARG A 32 -14.03 -3.37 -0.83
C ARG A 32 -14.68 -4.49 0.00
N LYS A 33 -15.68 -5.19 -0.56
CA LYS A 33 -16.30 -6.36 0.08
C LYS A 33 -15.29 -7.50 0.27
N LEU A 34 -14.46 -7.76 -0.74
CA LEU A 34 -13.39 -8.75 -0.66
C LEU A 34 -12.38 -8.39 0.45
N TRP A 35 -11.90 -7.14 0.46
CA TRP A 35 -10.94 -6.62 1.43
C TRP A 35 -11.42 -6.71 2.88
N ALA A 36 -12.72 -6.48 3.10
CA ALA A 36 -13.35 -6.58 4.42
C ALA A 36 -13.68 -8.02 4.85
N SER A 37 -13.61 -9.00 3.95
CA SER A 37 -13.96 -10.39 4.26
C SER A 37 -13.02 -11.02 5.28
N ASP A 38 -13.53 -11.94 6.11
CA ASP A 38 -12.75 -12.67 7.12
C ASP A 38 -11.53 -13.39 6.55
N ALA A 39 -11.60 -13.82 5.29
CA ALA A 39 -10.50 -14.49 4.61
C ALA A 39 -9.29 -13.58 4.34
N ILE A 40 -9.48 -12.25 4.39
CA ILE A 40 -8.42 -11.26 4.31
C ILE A 40 -8.22 -10.62 5.68
N SER A 41 -9.28 -10.09 6.31
CA SER A 41 -9.18 -9.23 7.50
C SER A 41 -8.49 -9.86 8.71
N ARG A 42 -8.51 -11.20 8.83
CA ARG A 42 -7.86 -11.95 9.93
C ARG A 42 -6.37 -12.25 9.71
N ARG A 43 -5.83 -11.95 8.53
CA ARG A 43 -4.44 -12.21 8.16
C ARG A 43 -3.50 -11.11 8.63
N SER A 44 -2.20 -11.41 8.70
CA SER A 44 -1.18 -10.38 8.93
C SER A 44 -1.20 -9.33 7.81
N PRO A 45 -0.72 -8.09 8.03
CA PRO A 45 -0.79 -7.04 7.02
C PRO A 45 -0.18 -7.43 5.65
N ILE A 46 0.94 -8.17 5.64
CA ILE A 46 1.60 -8.60 4.40
C ILE A 46 0.81 -9.71 3.71
N GLU A 47 0.27 -10.66 4.47
CA GLU A 47 -0.61 -11.71 3.96
C GLU A 47 -1.90 -11.12 3.38
N ARG A 48 -2.46 -10.06 3.98
CA ARG A 48 -3.61 -9.32 3.44
C ARG A 48 -3.30 -8.77 2.06
N SER A 49 -2.13 -8.17 1.88
CA SER A 49 -1.67 -7.64 0.60
C SER A 49 -1.56 -8.75 -0.45
N ILE A 50 -0.86 -9.84 -0.11
CA ILE A 50 -0.62 -10.97 -1.01
C ILE A 50 -1.93 -11.66 -1.38
N PHE A 51 -2.75 -12.02 -0.40
CA PHE A 51 -4.00 -12.75 -0.62
C PHE A 51 -5.06 -11.88 -1.30
N GLY A 52 -5.09 -10.57 -1.01
CA GLY A 52 -5.93 -9.60 -1.71
C GLY A 52 -5.54 -9.43 -3.18
N GLY A 53 -4.23 -9.35 -3.46
CA GLY A 53 -3.73 -9.37 -4.84
C GLY A 53 -4.04 -10.68 -5.57
N PHE A 54 -3.88 -11.82 -4.90
CA PHE A 54 -4.18 -13.14 -5.43
C PHE A 54 -5.64 -13.32 -5.88
N LEU A 55 -6.57 -12.71 -5.14
CA LEU A 55 -7.99 -12.73 -5.48
C LEU A 55 -8.42 -11.58 -6.42
N SER A 56 -7.51 -10.68 -6.78
CA SER A 56 -7.81 -9.54 -7.66
C SER A 56 -7.86 -9.95 -9.13
N ASP A 57 -8.79 -9.37 -9.89
CA ASP A 57 -8.91 -9.63 -11.32
C ASP A 57 -8.05 -8.71 -12.21
N ARG A 58 -7.51 -7.62 -11.63
CA ARG A 58 -6.67 -6.61 -12.29
C ARG A 58 -5.64 -6.00 -11.33
N LEU A 59 -4.62 -5.35 -11.89
CA LEU A 59 -3.52 -4.77 -11.14
C LEU A 59 -3.96 -3.63 -10.20
N ALA A 60 -4.99 -2.86 -10.56
CA ALA A 60 -5.52 -1.80 -9.69
C ALA A 60 -5.94 -2.32 -8.29
N TRP A 61 -6.67 -3.44 -8.22
CA TRP A 61 -7.13 -4.02 -6.96
C TRP A 61 -6.03 -4.74 -6.19
N ALA A 62 -5.04 -5.28 -6.91
CA ALA A 62 -3.83 -5.79 -6.29
C ALA A 62 -3.05 -4.63 -5.62
N PHE A 63 -2.85 -3.52 -6.33
CA PHE A 63 -2.24 -2.32 -5.76
C PHE A 63 -3.00 -1.80 -4.54
N ALA A 64 -4.33 -1.69 -4.62
CA ALA A 64 -5.16 -1.23 -3.51
C ALA A 64 -5.00 -2.13 -2.27
N SER A 65 -4.94 -3.45 -2.46
CA SER A 65 -4.69 -4.43 -1.39
C SER A 65 -3.28 -4.29 -0.80
N GLY A 66 -2.28 -4.04 -1.65
CA GLY A 66 -0.91 -3.69 -1.24
C GLY A 66 -0.88 -2.44 -0.36
N TYR A 67 -1.42 -1.34 -0.87
CA TYR A 67 -1.49 -0.05 -0.18
C TYR A 67 -2.22 -0.13 1.17
N GLN A 68 -3.38 -0.79 1.21
CA GLN A 68 -4.14 -0.95 2.45
C GLN A 68 -3.44 -1.84 3.49
N GLY A 69 -2.72 -2.89 3.05
CA GLY A 69 -1.88 -3.68 3.93
C GLY A 69 -0.67 -2.90 4.46
N ALA A 70 -0.03 -2.09 3.60
CA ALA A 70 1.09 -1.23 3.99
C ALA A 70 0.71 -0.25 5.11
N ILE A 71 -0.46 0.40 5.01
CA ILE A 71 -0.95 1.33 6.04
C ILE A 71 -1.19 0.59 7.37
N ARG A 72 -1.66 -0.66 7.34
CA ARG A 72 -1.88 -1.47 8.55
C ARG A 72 -0.58 -1.97 9.18
N GLN A 73 0.44 -2.25 8.38
CA GLN A 73 1.78 -2.53 8.89
C GLN A 73 2.36 -1.29 9.58
N LEU A 74 2.16 -0.10 8.98
CA LEU A 74 2.62 1.16 9.55
C LEU A 74 1.84 1.54 10.83
N ILE A 75 0.53 1.28 10.86
CA ILE A 75 -0.38 1.72 11.92
C ILE A 75 -1.28 0.54 12.33
N PRO A 76 -0.79 -0.39 13.16
CA PRO A 76 -1.53 -1.60 13.52
C PRO A 76 -2.86 -1.34 14.25
N ALA A 77 -2.98 -0.19 14.92
CA ALA A 77 -4.16 0.22 15.66
C ALA A 77 -5.34 0.69 14.77
N LEU A 78 -5.21 0.64 13.44
CA LEU A 78 -6.31 1.00 12.55
C LEU A 78 -7.42 -0.07 12.55
N PRO A 79 -8.70 0.33 12.42
CA PRO A 79 -9.79 -0.62 12.28
C PRO A 79 -9.61 -1.53 11.06
N GLN A 80 -9.64 -2.85 11.27
CA GLN A 80 -9.23 -3.81 10.25
C GLN A 80 -10.13 -3.80 9.00
N GLY A 81 -11.41 -3.44 9.13
CA GLY A 81 -12.38 -3.35 8.04
C GLY A 81 -12.46 -2.00 7.32
N HIS A 82 -11.80 -0.95 7.82
CA HIS A 82 -11.87 0.39 7.24
C HIS A 82 -10.83 0.61 6.15
N LEU A 83 -11.18 1.35 5.10
CA LEU A 83 -10.20 1.86 4.14
C LEU A 83 -9.52 3.10 4.72
N ALA A 84 -8.20 3.15 4.63
CA ALA A 84 -7.39 4.28 5.10
C ALA A 84 -6.67 4.98 3.94
N ALA A 85 -6.53 6.31 4.02
CA ALA A 85 -5.71 7.09 3.08
C ALA A 85 -4.59 7.82 3.82
N LEU A 86 -3.35 7.64 3.36
CA LEU A 86 -2.19 8.34 3.91
C LEU A 86 -2.00 9.69 3.21
N CYS A 87 -2.13 10.78 3.95
CA CYS A 87 -2.22 12.14 3.43
C CYS A 87 -0.98 12.95 3.81
N ILE A 88 0.10 12.79 3.03
CA ILE A 88 1.40 13.44 3.29
C ILE A 88 1.65 14.58 2.33
N THR A 89 1.64 14.27 1.03
CA THR A 89 2.06 15.14 -0.06
C THR A 89 1.24 16.42 -0.15
N GLU A 90 1.93 17.54 -0.32
CA GLU A 90 1.38 18.85 -0.63
C GLU A 90 1.90 19.32 -2.01
N SER A 91 1.48 20.50 -2.46
CA SER A 91 1.92 21.04 -3.77
C SER A 91 3.45 21.16 -3.88
N GLY A 92 4.15 21.38 -2.76
CA GLY A 92 5.61 21.46 -2.71
C GLY A 92 6.32 20.10 -2.62
N GLY A 93 5.60 19.01 -2.35
CA GLY A 93 6.15 17.67 -2.17
C GLY A 93 5.81 17.03 -0.82
N ASN A 94 6.59 16.03 -0.43
CA ASN A 94 6.36 15.20 0.77
C ASN A 94 7.52 15.24 1.77
N ARG A 95 8.53 16.10 1.57
CA ARG A 95 9.63 16.27 2.54
C ARG A 95 9.12 17.12 3.71
N PRO A 96 9.65 16.97 4.93
CA PRO A 96 9.19 17.73 6.10
C PRO A 96 9.10 19.23 5.87
N ARG A 97 10.08 19.82 5.18
CA ARG A 97 10.14 21.25 4.86
C ARG A 97 9.04 21.72 3.90
N ASP A 98 8.49 20.81 3.10
CA ASP A 98 7.46 21.08 2.08
C ASP A 98 6.04 20.87 2.65
N ILE A 99 5.92 20.43 3.92
CA ILE A 99 4.64 20.22 4.62
C ILE A 99 4.25 21.50 5.36
N HIS A 100 3.23 22.19 4.86
CA HIS A 100 2.69 23.44 5.41
C HIS A 100 1.33 23.28 6.09
N THR A 101 0.64 22.14 5.93
CA THR A 101 -0.55 21.80 6.73
C THR A 101 -0.21 21.92 8.21
N ARG A 102 -0.99 22.70 8.97
CA ARG A 102 -0.72 23.01 10.37
C ARG A 102 -1.66 22.25 11.30
N LEU A 103 -1.11 21.79 12.43
CA LEU A 103 -1.85 21.23 13.55
C LEU A 103 -1.61 22.11 14.78
N ILE A 104 -2.62 22.91 15.14
CA ILE A 104 -2.52 24.00 16.11
C ILE A 104 -3.25 23.60 17.40
N PRO A 105 -2.64 23.73 18.60
CA PRO A 105 -3.34 23.46 19.86
C PRO A 105 -4.65 24.24 19.99
N SER A 106 -5.72 23.57 20.42
CA SER A 106 -7.04 24.17 20.61
C SER A 106 -7.82 23.44 21.69
N GLY A 107 -7.96 24.05 22.87
CA GLY A 107 -8.65 23.45 24.02
C GLY A 107 -8.07 22.09 24.40
N ARG A 108 -8.90 21.04 24.33
CA ARG A 108 -8.52 19.65 24.65
C ARG A 108 -7.91 18.87 23.48
N GLY A 109 -7.68 19.52 22.35
CA GLY A 109 -7.18 18.87 21.14
C GLY A 109 -6.46 19.86 20.25
N PHE A 110 -6.69 19.74 18.94
CA PHE A 110 -6.02 20.51 17.92
C PHE A 110 -6.98 20.95 16.82
N ARG A 111 -6.56 21.95 16.06
CA ARG A 111 -7.17 22.36 14.79
C ARG A 111 -6.20 22.06 13.65
N LEU A 112 -6.70 21.37 12.64
CA LEU A 112 -5.96 20.95 11.47
C LEU A 112 -6.39 21.80 10.27
N LYS A 113 -5.45 22.54 9.68
CA LYS A 113 -5.70 23.41 8.54
C LYS A 113 -4.63 23.25 7.46
N GLY A 114 -5.04 23.02 6.22
CA GLY A 114 -4.11 22.85 5.09
C GLY A 114 -4.74 22.16 3.89
N ARG A 115 -3.87 21.74 2.96
CA ARG A 115 -4.29 21.10 1.71
C ARG A 115 -3.31 20.00 1.34
N LYS A 116 -3.83 18.78 1.18
CA LYS A 116 -3.09 17.62 0.69
C LYS A 116 -3.44 17.36 -0.77
N GLN A 117 -2.51 16.77 -1.51
CA GLN A 117 -2.66 16.49 -2.93
C GLN A 117 -2.10 15.11 -3.27
N PHE A 118 -2.62 14.50 -4.35
CA PHE A 118 -2.29 13.13 -4.74
C PHE A 118 -2.62 12.11 -3.65
N VAL A 119 -3.73 12.31 -2.92
CA VAL A 119 -4.19 11.37 -1.89
C VAL A 119 -4.81 10.16 -2.56
N THR A 120 -4.06 9.06 -2.62
CA THR A 120 -4.49 7.76 -3.15
C THR A 120 -5.66 7.21 -2.34
N GLY A 121 -6.78 6.94 -3.00
CA GLY A 121 -8.00 6.42 -2.39
C GLY A 121 -8.68 7.36 -1.40
N GLY A 122 -8.37 8.67 -1.41
CA GLY A 122 -8.91 9.62 -0.43
C GLY A 122 -10.44 9.68 -0.39
N GLU A 123 -11.07 9.77 -1.57
CA GLU A 123 -12.54 9.77 -1.68
C GLU A 123 -13.19 8.43 -1.29
N ASP A 124 -12.43 7.35 -1.17
CA ASP A 124 -12.92 6.01 -0.81
C ASP A 124 -12.60 5.62 0.63
N ALA A 125 -11.74 6.39 1.30
CA ALA A 125 -11.28 6.13 2.65
C ALA A 125 -12.33 6.48 3.70
N ASP A 126 -12.45 5.60 4.70
CA ASP A 126 -13.25 5.81 5.91
C ASP A 126 -12.46 6.64 6.95
N LEU A 127 -11.13 6.61 6.85
CA LEU A 127 -10.23 7.33 7.73
C LEU A 127 -9.00 7.84 6.98
N LEU A 128 -8.59 9.06 7.29
CA LEU A 128 -7.39 9.68 6.74
C LEU A 128 -6.32 9.72 7.83
N VAL A 129 -5.07 9.54 7.44
CA VAL A 129 -3.91 9.73 8.30
C VAL A 129 -3.10 10.89 7.75
N VAL A 130 -3.22 12.05 8.39
CA VAL A 130 -2.74 13.33 7.85
C VAL A 130 -1.44 13.75 8.53
N ALA A 131 -0.39 13.99 7.72
CA ALA A 131 0.83 14.61 8.20
C ALA A 131 0.64 16.13 8.35
N ALA A 132 1.02 16.68 9.49
CA ALA A 132 0.90 18.12 9.74
C ALA A 132 2.07 18.65 10.58
N CYS A 133 2.40 19.91 10.38
CA CYS A 133 3.42 20.65 11.11
C CYS A 133 2.81 21.22 12.41
N THR A 134 3.42 20.92 13.55
CA THR A 134 3.07 21.49 14.87
C THR A 134 3.99 22.64 15.29
N GLY A 135 4.89 23.08 14.42
CA GLY A 135 5.90 24.10 14.70
C GLY A 135 7.24 23.80 14.05
N VAL A 136 8.19 24.71 14.19
CA VAL A 136 9.55 24.60 13.64
C VAL A 136 10.55 24.53 14.79
N VAL A 137 11.50 23.60 14.72
CA VAL A 137 12.60 23.44 15.69
C VAL A 137 13.90 23.28 14.91
N ASP A 138 14.91 24.07 15.24
CA ASP A 138 16.21 24.09 14.54
C ASP A 138 16.07 24.22 13.01
N GLY A 139 15.15 25.07 12.57
CA GLY A 139 14.85 25.30 11.15
C GLY A 139 14.15 24.13 10.45
N ARG A 140 13.71 23.10 11.18
CA ARG A 140 13.00 21.91 10.64
C ARG A 140 11.57 21.85 11.14
N ASN A 141 10.64 21.56 10.24
CA ASN A 141 9.25 21.34 10.60
C ASN A 141 9.14 20.10 11.52
N ARG A 142 8.53 20.28 12.69
CA ARG A 142 8.12 19.18 13.57
C ARG A 142 6.84 18.59 13.02
N ILE A 143 6.93 17.38 12.48
CA ILE A 143 5.80 16.70 11.84
C ILE A 143 5.11 15.77 12.85
N ARG A 144 3.78 15.77 12.85
CA ARG A 144 2.94 14.81 13.55
C ARG A 144 1.94 14.19 12.57
N MET A 145 1.42 13.02 12.91
CA MET A 145 0.36 12.34 12.15
C MET A 145 -0.94 12.34 12.96
N ALA A 146 -2.04 12.76 12.34
CA ALA A 146 -3.37 12.76 12.95
C ALA A 146 -4.32 11.83 12.19
N ARG A 147 -5.11 11.05 12.93
CA ARG A 147 -6.24 10.30 12.38
C ARG A 147 -7.44 11.23 12.23
N VAL A 148 -8.07 11.23 11.06
CA VAL A 148 -9.21 12.08 10.72
C VAL A 148 -10.31 11.20 10.15
N ASP A 149 -11.47 11.16 10.80
CA ASP A 149 -12.63 10.42 10.28
C ASP A 149 -13.17 11.13 9.04
N ARG A 150 -13.71 10.38 8.09
CA ARG A 150 -14.19 10.90 6.80
C ARG A 150 -15.23 12.01 6.92
N ASP A 151 -16.18 11.88 7.84
CA ASP A 151 -17.37 12.75 7.88
C ASP A 151 -17.21 13.93 8.85
N VAL A 152 -15.97 14.29 9.20
CA VAL A 152 -15.71 15.41 10.10
C VAL A 152 -15.94 16.76 9.41
N ALA A 153 -16.52 17.72 10.14
CA ALA A 153 -16.70 19.08 9.66
C ALA A 153 -15.36 19.74 9.28
N GLY A 154 -15.34 20.45 8.16
CA GLY A 154 -14.15 21.12 7.62
C GLY A 154 -13.27 20.26 6.70
N LEU A 155 -13.62 18.98 6.49
CA LEU A 155 -12.97 18.11 5.51
C LEU A 155 -13.70 18.16 4.16
N ALA A 156 -12.96 18.38 3.08
CA ALA A 156 -13.50 18.33 1.73
C ALA A 156 -12.54 17.62 0.76
N PHE A 157 -13.12 16.97 -0.25
CA PHE A 157 -12.39 16.26 -1.30
C PHE A 157 -12.61 16.93 -2.65
N SER A 158 -11.60 16.90 -3.50
CA SER A 158 -11.74 17.23 -4.92
C SER A 158 -11.03 16.18 -5.76
N ALA A 159 -11.77 15.54 -6.66
CA ALA A 159 -11.23 14.51 -7.55
C ALA A 159 -10.12 15.07 -8.43
N MET A 160 -9.06 14.28 -8.62
CA MET A 160 -8.01 14.56 -9.59
C MET A 160 -8.29 13.77 -10.89
N PRO A 161 -7.77 14.24 -12.04
CA PRO A 161 -7.82 13.45 -13.26
C PRO A 161 -7.25 12.03 -13.04
N PRO A 162 -7.84 11.00 -13.64
CA PRO A 162 -7.33 9.63 -13.51
C PRO A 162 -5.93 9.53 -14.11
N LEU A 163 -5.11 8.67 -13.50
CA LEU A 163 -3.79 8.34 -14.05
C LEU A 163 -3.93 7.47 -15.30
N PRO A 164 -2.94 7.46 -16.22
CA PRO A 164 -2.97 6.63 -17.42
C PRO A 164 -2.82 5.11 -17.12
N PHE A 165 -2.47 4.77 -15.88
CA PHE A 165 -2.41 3.42 -15.34
C PHE A 165 -3.25 3.37 -14.05
N VAL A 166 -3.86 2.22 -13.76
CA VAL A 166 -4.77 1.97 -12.62
C VAL A 166 -5.81 3.08 -12.38
N PRO A 167 -6.53 3.58 -13.41
CA PRO A 167 -7.52 4.66 -13.27
C PRO A 167 -8.67 4.33 -12.30
N GLU A 168 -8.86 3.06 -11.94
CA GLU A 168 -9.80 2.63 -10.91
C GLU A 168 -9.43 3.16 -9.51
N ILE A 169 -8.15 3.48 -9.28
CA ILE A 169 -7.65 4.03 -8.01
C ILE A 169 -7.66 5.55 -8.08
N ARG A 170 -8.70 6.14 -7.49
CA ARG A 170 -8.89 7.58 -7.49
C ARG A 170 -7.84 8.29 -6.65
N HIS A 171 -7.41 9.44 -7.14
CA HIS A 171 -6.57 10.37 -6.40
C HIS A 171 -7.37 11.63 -6.13
N SER A 172 -7.16 12.22 -4.96
CA SER A 172 -7.89 13.42 -4.55
C SER A 172 -6.96 14.49 -3.99
N VAL A 173 -7.43 15.72 -4.11
CA VAL A 173 -7.04 16.81 -3.23
C VAL A 173 -7.90 16.72 -1.98
N VAL A 174 -7.29 16.88 -0.81
CA VAL A 174 -7.99 16.93 0.47
C VAL A 174 -7.77 18.32 1.08
N SER A 175 -8.85 19.07 1.25
CA SER A 175 -8.87 20.36 1.91
C SER A 175 -9.30 20.20 3.36
N LEU A 176 -8.54 20.82 4.26
CA LEU A 176 -8.74 20.79 5.70
C LEU A 176 -8.92 22.23 6.16
N ASP A 177 -10.14 22.63 6.50
CA ASP A 177 -10.43 23.95 7.04
C ASP A 177 -10.86 23.85 8.50
N ASP A 178 -9.92 24.14 9.39
CA ASP A 178 -10.12 24.19 10.84
C ASP A 178 -10.74 22.92 11.45
N VAL A 179 -10.35 21.75 10.91
CA VAL A 179 -10.85 20.44 11.36
C VAL A 179 -10.43 20.18 12.81
N PHE A 180 -11.38 19.92 13.70
CA PHE A 180 -11.07 19.58 15.09
C PHE A 180 -10.54 18.16 15.21
N ILE A 181 -9.38 18.01 15.86
CA ILE A 181 -8.73 16.74 16.12
C ILE A 181 -8.62 16.53 17.64
N PRO A 182 -9.37 15.58 18.22
CA PRO A 182 -9.19 15.15 19.60
C PRO A 182 -7.75 14.66 19.87
N ALA A 183 -7.24 14.86 21.09
CA ALA A 183 -5.85 14.53 21.42
C ALA A 183 -5.51 13.03 21.23
N ASP A 184 -6.47 12.12 21.46
CA ASP A 184 -6.34 10.67 21.28
C ASP A 184 -6.29 10.23 19.81
N ARG A 185 -6.59 11.14 18.87
CA ARG A 185 -6.45 10.91 17.43
C ARG A 185 -5.05 11.22 16.91
N LEU A 186 -4.16 11.80 17.73
CA LEU A 186 -2.76 12.02 17.39
C LEU A 186 -1.96 10.72 17.52
N LEU A 187 -1.25 10.33 16.46
CA LEU A 187 -0.37 9.17 16.52
C LEU A 187 0.89 9.50 17.35
N PRO A 188 1.45 8.51 18.08
CA PRO A 188 2.61 8.73 18.95
C PRO A 188 3.88 9.01 18.14
N GLY A 189 4.85 9.69 18.77
CA GLY A 189 6.18 9.91 18.20
C GLY A 189 6.27 10.96 17.10
N ASP A 190 7.41 10.99 16.41
CA ASP A 190 7.70 11.89 15.31
C ASP A 190 7.04 11.41 14.01
N GLY A 191 6.31 12.31 13.34
CA GLY A 191 5.56 12.00 12.13
C GLY A 191 6.45 11.62 10.94
N TYR A 192 7.64 12.22 10.83
CA TYR A 192 8.53 11.93 9.71
C TYR A 192 9.30 10.63 9.93
N ALA A 193 9.99 10.50 11.06
CA ALA A 193 10.82 9.34 11.38
C ALA A 193 9.98 8.08 11.61
N GLY A 194 8.82 8.19 12.27
CA GLY A 194 7.97 7.06 12.62
C GLY A 194 7.02 6.60 11.51
N TYR A 195 6.65 7.49 10.58
CA TYR A 195 5.60 7.19 9.59
C TYR A 195 6.04 7.47 8.16
N ILE A 196 6.38 8.71 7.81
CA ILE A 196 6.68 9.09 6.41
C ILE A 196 7.91 8.34 5.87
N LYS A 197 9.03 8.34 6.61
CA LYS A 197 10.29 7.74 6.19
C LYS A 197 10.23 6.21 6.01
N PRO A 198 9.68 5.43 6.97
CA PRO A 198 9.59 3.98 6.83
C PRO A 198 8.50 3.53 5.85
N PHE A 199 7.42 4.32 5.68
CA PHE A 199 6.30 3.93 4.82
C PHE A 199 6.72 3.57 3.41
N ARG A 200 7.76 4.21 2.86
CA ARG A 200 8.22 3.87 1.52
C ARG A 200 8.62 2.39 1.38
N THR A 201 9.43 1.89 2.30
CA THR A 201 9.90 0.49 2.25
C THR A 201 8.77 -0.48 2.55
N ILE A 202 7.86 -0.09 3.46
CA ILE A 202 6.64 -0.84 3.75
C ILE A 202 5.78 -0.94 2.49
N GLU A 203 5.45 0.19 1.85
CA GLU A 203 4.64 0.25 0.65
C GLU A 203 5.26 -0.57 -0.49
N ASP A 204 6.57 -0.44 -0.73
CA ASP A 204 7.28 -1.20 -1.75
C ASP A 204 7.13 -2.72 -1.53
N LEU A 205 7.32 -3.21 -0.30
CA LEU A 205 7.17 -4.64 0.03
C LEU A 205 5.73 -5.14 -0.12
N HIS A 206 4.76 -4.39 0.37
CA HIS A 206 3.36 -4.79 0.34
C HIS A 206 2.76 -4.74 -1.08
N VAL A 207 3.11 -3.72 -1.87
CA VAL A 207 2.69 -3.65 -3.28
C VAL A 207 3.37 -4.75 -4.09
N ALA A 208 4.65 -5.06 -3.86
CA ALA A 208 5.31 -6.20 -4.48
C ALA A 208 4.66 -7.53 -4.09
N GLY A 209 4.35 -7.73 -2.81
CA GLY A 209 3.63 -8.92 -2.33
C GLY A 209 2.25 -9.07 -2.97
N ALA A 210 1.49 -7.99 -3.08
CA ALA A 210 0.19 -8.00 -3.74
C ALA A 210 0.29 -8.30 -5.25
N LEU A 211 1.31 -7.74 -5.93
CA LEU A 211 1.58 -8.06 -7.33
C LEU A 211 1.94 -9.54 -7.52
N LEU A 212 2.80 -10.09 -6.67
CA LEU A 212 3.17 -11.51 -6.71
C LEU A 212 1.94 -12.39 -6.47
N GLY A 213 1.10 -12.03 -5.51
CA GLY A 213 -0.20 -12.66 -5.30
C GLY A 213 -1.03 -12.63 -6.58
N TYR A 214 -1.19 -11.46 -7.21
CA TYR A 214 -1.92 -11.29 -8.46
C TYR A 214 -1.38 -12.17 -9.59
N LEU A 215 -0.05 -12.21 -9.78
CA LEU A 215 0.59 -13.03 -10.80
C LEU A 215 0.36 -14.53 -10.56
N LEU A 216 0.41 -14.99 -9.30
CA LEU A 216 0.02 -16.36 -8.95
C LEU A 216 -1.46 -16.62 -9.28
N GLY A 217 -2.35 -15.66 -8.96
CA GLY A 217 -3.78 -15.74 -9.25
C GLY A 217 -4.08 -15.80 -10.75
N VAL A 218 -3.37 -15.02 -11.57
CA VAL A 218 -3.41 -15.13 -13.04
C VAL A 218 -2.94 -16.52 -13.48
N GLY A 219 -1.78 -16.97 -13.00
CA GLY A 219 -1.23 -18.27 -13.37
C GLY A 219 -2.15 -19.44 -13.04
N ARG A 220 -2.79 -19.42 -11.87
CA ARG A 220 -3.76 -20.47 -11.48
C ARG A 220 -5.06 -20.44 -12.29
N ARG A 221 -5.52 -19.25 -12.71
CA ARG A 221 -6.73 -19.10 -13.55
C ARG A 221 -6.50 -19.57 -14.99
N PHE A 222 -5.34 -19.25 -15.55
CA PHE A 222 -5.02 -19.45 -16.97
C PHE A 222 -4.04 -20.61 -17.23
N GLY A 223 -3.74 -21.42 -16.21
CA GLY A 223 -2.97 -22.65 -16.37
C GLY A 223 -1.48 -22.44 -16.68
N TRP A 224 -0.85 -21.44 -16.06
CA TRP A 224 0.61 -21.32 -16.10
C TRP A 224 1.24 -22.54 -15.40
N THR A 225 2.49 -22.85 -15.76
CA THR A 225 3.15 -24.08 -15.34
C THR A 225 3.41 -24.11 -13.82
N GLU A 226 3.58 -25.32 -13.28
CA GLU A 226 3.98 -25.52 -11.89
C GLU A 226 5.32 -24.86 -11.57
N LYS A 227 6.25 -24.83 -12.52
CA LYS A 227 7.52 -24.12 -12.40
C LYS A 227 7.33 -22.63 -12.13
N VAL A 228 6.45 -21.98 -12.90
CA VAL A 228 6.12 -20.57 -12.72
C VAL A 228 5.44 -20.34 -11.37
N SER A 229 4.53 -21.24 -10.98
CA SER A 229 3.85 -21.16 -9.68
C SER A 229 4.84 -21.29 -8.51
N ALA A 230 5.78 -22.23 -8.59
CA ALA A 230 6.82 -22.42 -7.57
C ALA A 230 7.73 -21.19 -7.43
N GLU A 231 8.11 -20.57 -8.55
CA GLU A 231 8.93 -19.36 -8.55
C GLU A 231 8.20 -18.17 -7.91
N VAL A 232 6.92 -17.95 -8.24
CA VAL A 232 6.13 -16.90 -7.58
C VAL A 232 5.97 -17.17 -6.09
N LEU A 233 5.74 -18.41 -5.68
CA LEU A 233 5.64 -18.77 -4.26
C LEU A 233 6.93 -18.49 -3.50
N ALA A 234 8.10 -18.76 -4.10
CA ALA A 234 9.40 -18.43 -3.51
C ALA A 234 9.57 -16.91 -3.33
N LEU A 235 9.16 -16.12 -4.33
CA LEU A 235 9.18 -14.65 -4.24
C LEU A 235 8.18 -14.12 -3.19
N ILE A 236 7.00 -14.75 -3.06
CA ILE A 236 6.03 -14.44 -2.01
C ILE A 236 6.63 -14.72 -0.63
N ALA A 237 7.31 -15.85 -0.45
CA ALA A 237 8.00 -16.19 0.79
C ALA A 237 9.10 -15.16 1.11
N LEU A 238 9.89 -14.75 0.12
CA LEU A 238 10.90 -13.70 0.26
C LEU A 238 10.27 -12.36 0.69
N ALA A 239 9.25 -11.89 -0.02
CA ALA A 239 8.55 -10.64 0.32
C ALA A 239 7.95 -10.68 1.74
N SER A 240 7.37 -11.82 2.11
CA SER A 240 6.81 -12.04 3.45
C SER A 240 7.89 -12.01 4.52
N GLY A 241 9.01 -12.70 4.33
CA GLY A 241 10.14 -12.72 5.26
C GLY A 241 10.78 -11.34 5.45
N LEU A 242 10.92 -10.57 4.36
CA LEU A 242 11.43 -9.20 4.39
C LEU A 242 10.48 -8.25 5.13
N ALA A 243 9.16 -8.41 4.97
CA ALA A 243 8.16 -7.60 5.67
C ALA A 243 8.15 -7.77 7.20
N GLN A 244 8.74 -8.86 7.71
CA GLN A 244 8.88 -9.13 9.15
C GLN A 244 10.17 -8.59 9.76
N GLN A 245 11.08 -8.00 8.97
CA GLN A 245 12.34 -7.44 9.46
C GLN A 245 12.17 -6.02 10.01
N ASP A 246 13.24 -5.45 10.57
CA ASP A 246 13.28 -4.01 10.86
C ASP A 246 13.31 -3.21 9.55
N LEU A 247 12.16 -2.67 9.17
CA LEU A 247 11.94 -1.95 7.92
C LEU A 247 12.61 -0.56 7.89
N SER A 248 13.23 -0.14 9.01
CA SER A 248 14.01 1.09 9.11
C SER A 248 15.51 0.87 8.91
N ALA A 249 15.98 -0.38 9.00
CA ALA A 249 17.40 -0.72 8.95
C ALA A 249 17.99 -0.62 7.52
N PRO A 250 19.28 -0.27 7.34
CA PRO A 250 19.88 -0.19 6.00
C PRO A 250 19.84 -1.51 5.22
N TYR A 251 20.11 -2.66 5.85
CA TYR A 251 20.13 -3.97 5.16
C TYR A 251 18.80 -4.30 4.47
N ILE A 252 17.67 -3.84 5.01
CA ILE A 252 16.36 -4.15 4.42
C ILE A 252 16.22 -3.46 3.06
N HIS A 253 16.78 -2.27 2.88
CA HIS A 253 16.71 -1.53 1.62
C HIS A 253 17.54 -2.20 0.53
N ILE A 254 18.66 -2.84 0.91
CA ILE A 254 19.49 -3.65 0.01
C ILE A 254 18.74 -4.92 -0.40
N ALA A 255 18.15 -5.63 0.56
CA ALA A 255 17.40 -6.86 0.28
C ALA A 255 16.15 -6.61 -0.57
N VAL A 256 15.43 -5.50 -0.31
CA VAL A 256 14.28 -5.06 -1.12
C VAL A 256 14.70 -4.77 -2.56
N ASP A 257 15.85 -4.13 -2.79
CA ASP A 257 16.38 -3.95 -4.16
C ASP A 257 16.59 -5.29 -4.88
N GLY A 258 17.16 -6.28 -4.18
CA GLY A 258 17.29 -7.66 -4.68
C GLY A 258 15.95 -8.29 -5.04
N LEU A 259 14.94 -8.18 -4.17
CA LEU A 259 13.57 -8.64 -4.45
C LEU A 259 13.01 -8.01 -5.73
N PHE A 260 13.16 -6.70 -5.92
CA PHE A 260 12.65 -6.02 -7.12
C PHE A 260 13.38 -6.45 -8.41
N ARG A 261 14.69 -6.74 -8.35
CA ARG A 261 15.42 -7.33 -9.49
C ARG A 261 14.89 -8.72 -9.84
N HIS A 262 14.62 -9.56 -8.83
CA HIS A 262 14.00 -10.86 -9.07
C HIS A 262 12.58 -10.72 -9.65
N LEU A 263 11.79 -9.77 -9.17
CA LEU A 263 10.45 -9.48 -9.66
C LEU A 263 10.45 -9.02 -11.13
N GLU A 264 11.41 -8.18 -11.51
CA GLU A 264 11.60 -7.71 -12.89
C GLU A 264 11.99 -8.85 -13.83
N ASN A 265 12.95 -9.69 -13.41
CA ASN A 265 13.35 -10.88 -14.16
C ASN A 265 12.18 -11.86 -14.32
N PHE A 266 11.43 -12.11 -13.25
CA PHE A 266 10.24 -12.95 -13.29
C PHE A 266 9.19 -12.40 -14.26
N SER A 267 8.88 -11.10 -14.17
CA SER A 267 7.89 -10.42 -15.03
C SER A 267 8.27 -10.51 -16.50
N THR A 268 9.56 -10.37 -16.80
CA THR A 268 10.11 -10.55 -18.16
C THR A 268 9.98 -12.00 -18.61
N GLY A 269 10.32 -12.96 -17.75
CA GLY A 269 10.27 -14.40 -18.04
C GLY A 269 8.87 -14.94 -18.32
N VAL A 270 7.82 -14.35 -17.72
CA VAL A 270 6.43 -14.75 -17.97
C VAL A 270 5.72 -13.94 -19.07
N SER A 271 6.42 -13.02 -19.74
CA SER A 271 5.84 -12.13 -20.75
C SER A 271 5.08 -12.88 -21.87
N SER A 272 5.64 -13.99 -22.35
CA SER A 272 5.02 -14.83 -23.38
C SER A 272 3.76 -15.55 -22.90
N LEU A 273 3.62 -15.83 -21.60
CA LEU A 273 2.47 -16.53 -21.03
C LEU A 273 1.19 -15.68 -21.06
N TRP A 274 1.31 -14.35 -21.18
CA TRP A 274 0.17 -13.45 -21.30
C TRP A 274 -0.66 -13.66 -22.59
N HIS A 275 -0.11 -14.33 -23.61
CA HIS A 275 -0.88 -14.71 -24.81
C HIS A 275 -2.02 -15.70 -24.48
N HIS A 276 -1.87 -16.49 -23.40
CA HIS A 276 -2.87 -17.46 -22.95
C HIS A 276 -3.86 -16.89 -21.92
N VAL A 277 -3.70 -15.61 -21.56
CA VAL A 277 -4.60 -14.89 -20.64
C VAL A 277 -5.74 -14.26 -21.45
N ALA A 278 -6.94 -14.21 -20.86
CA ALA A 278 -8.11 -13.57 -21.46
C ALA A 278 -7.78 -12.15 -21.98
N PRO A 279 -8.23 -11.78 -23.20
CA PRO A 279 -7.88 -10.50 -23.81
C PRO A 279 -8.15 -9.28 -22.92
N GLU A 280 -9.27 -9.29 -22.20
CA GLU A 280 -9.70 -8.19 -21.34
C GLU A 280 -8.70 -7.95 -20.19
N ILE A 281 -8.22 -9.04 -19.58
CA ILE A 281 -7.24 -8.98 -18.48
C ILE A 281 -5.87 -8.60 -19.02
N ARG A 282 -5.49 -9.10 -20.20
CA ARG A 282 -4.23 -8.71 -20.84
C ARG A 282 -4.21 -7.21 -21.18
N THR A 283 -5.30 -6.65 -21.67
CA THR A 283 -5.41 -5.20 -21.94
C THR A 283 -5.26 -4.38 -20.67
N LEU A 284 -5.91 -4.80 -19.57
CA LEU A 284 -5.73 -4.13 -18.26
C LEU A 284 -4.29 -4.22 -17.76
N TRP A 285 -3.65 -5.40 -17.88
CA TRP A 285 -2.24 -5.58 -17.53
C TRP A 285 -1.32 -4.65 -18.32
N GLN A 286 -1.48 -4.59 -19.65
CA GLN A 286 -0.68 -3.73 -20.52
C GLN A 286 -0.83 -2.24 -20.18
N ARG A 287 -2.05 -1.80 -19.86
CA ARG A 287 -2.32 -0.43 -19.38
C ARG A 287 -1.62 -0.16 -18.04
N ASP A 288 -1.68 -1.12 -17.12
CA ASP A 288 -1.34 -0.88 -15.72
C ASP A 288 0.11 -1.18 -15.35
N ILE A 289 0.85 -1.95 -16.16
CA ILE A 289 2.23 -2.39 -15.83
C ILE A 289 3.20 -1.22 -15.59
N ALA A 290 2.90 -0.03 -16.11
CA ALA A 290 3.66 1.20 -15.83
C ALA A 290 3.71 1.54 -14.32
N LEU A 291 2.74 1.08 -13.53
CA LEU A 291 2.74 1.21 -12.07
C LEU A 291 4.04 0.69 -11.43
N LEU A 292 4.64 -0.37 -11.98
CA LEU A 292 5.85 -0.98 -11.44
C LEU A 292 7.07 -0.04 -11.51
N ALA A 293 7.06 0.89 -12.46
CA ALA A 293 8.15 1.83 -12.71
C ALA A 293 8.07 3.11 -11.85
N VAL A 294 6.87 3.48 -11.34
CA VAL A 294 6.62 4.75 -10.59
C VAL A 294 7.62 4.97 -9.45
N ALA A 295 8.09 3.87 -8.87
CA ALA A 295 8.86 3.84 -7.65
C ALA A 295 10.34 3.42 -7.82
N GLY A 296 10.79 3.15 -9.05
CA GLY A 296 12.11 2.58 -9.33
C GLY A 296 13.28 3.46 -8.87
N ARG A 297 13.32 4.73 -9.30
CA ARG A 297 14.44 5.65 -8.99
C ARG A 297 14.62 5.91 -7.49
N PRO A 298 13.56 6.24 -6.70
CA PRO A 298 13.71 6.40 -5.25
C PRO A 298 14.18 5.12 -4.54
N ARG A 299 13.73 3.94 -4.97
CA ARG A 299 14.20 2.66 -4.42
C ARG A 299 15.69 2.46 -4.67
N ALA A 300 16.15 2.64 -5.91
CA ALA A 300 17.56 2.49 -6.27
C ALA A 300 18.46 3.44 -5.46
N MET A 301 18.09 4.72 -5.32
CA MET A 301 18.84 5.68 -4.50
C MET A 301 18.91 5.27 -3.02
N ARG A 302 17.84 4.66 -2.49
CA ARG A 302 17.79 4.19 -1.11
C ARG A 302 18.70 2.99 -0.88
N SER A 303 18.76 2.06 -1.83
CA SER A 303 19.71 0.95 -1.82
C SER A 303 21.16 1.45 -1.86
N VAL A 304 21.50 2.36 -2.77
CA VAL A 304 22.84 2.99 -2.85
C VAL A 304 23.22 3.68 -1.53
N SER A 305 22.29 4.41 -0.91
CA SER A 305 22.54 5.03 0.39
C SER A 305 22.72 4.00 1.52
N ALA A 306 22.01 2.86 1.45
CA ALA A 306 22.08 1.82 2.47
C ALA A 306 23.41 1.05 2.43
N TRP A 307 23.98 0.83 1.26
CA TRP A 307 25.30 0.21 1.11
C TRP A 307 26.42 0.96 1.84
N ARG A 308 26.28 2.28 2.02
CA ARG A 308 27.25 3.09 2.79
C ARG A 308 27.32 2.74 4.28
N ALA A 309 26.36 1.98 4.79
CA ALA A 309 26.33 1.53 6.18
C ALA A 309 27.11 0.21 6.40
N TYR A 310 27.62 -0.40 5.33
CA TYR A 310 28.31 -1.69 5.38
C TYR A 310 29.70 -1.58 4.75
N PRO A 311 30.69 -2.34 5.25
CA PRO A 311 32.06 -2.34 4.75
C PRO A 311 32.20 -2.95 3.36
#